data_AF-A0A7Y3EGN8-F1
#
_entry.id   AF-A0A7Y3EGN8-F1
#
_cell.length_a   1.000
_cell.length_b   1.000
_cell.length_c   1.000
_cell.angle_alpha   90.00
_cell.angle_beta   90.00
_cell.angle_gamma   90.00
#
_symmetry.space_group_name_H-M   'P 1'
#
loop_
_entity.id
_entity.type
_entity.pdbx_description
1 polymer ?
#
loop_
_entity_poly.entity_id
_entity_poly.type
_entity_poly.pdbx_seq_one_letter_code
_entity_poly.pdbx_strand_id
1 'polypeptide(L)'
;MTKNFPLLFVLLFLCGLFNGFSQDPWINEVHYDNNGTDTGEFIEIAGTAGIDLTGYDIVLYNGSNNLVYNTISLSGTIDDEGSGFGALSFATVGIQNGSPDGIALINGSGIVTQFLSYEGIITAGDGPASGMTSTDIFVSESSSTLAGESLQLGGTGCSYSDFTWGGPAADSPGSLNSLQTLSCATDQPDWCNIQFPVTSGIIQLGETYTVYAQVNEPGVTDTPLQGPGIFAWIGYNTTNNNPDGGAGWTWVPATYNAAEVGNND
;
A
#
# COMPACT_ATOMS: atom_id res chain seq x y z
N MET A 1 -52.45 17.50 -24.26
CA MET A 1 -51.99 17.89 -22.91
C MET A 1 -50.77 17.08 -22.56
N THR A 2 -49.60 17.57 -22.96
CA THR A 2 -48.31 17.02 -22.54
C THR A 2 -47.67 18.07 -21.65
N LYS A 3 -47.28 17.63 -20.46
CA LYS A 3 -46.85 18.46 -19.34
C LYS A 3 -45.34 18.63 -19.47
N ASN A 4 -44.87 19.85 -19.65
CA ASN A 4 -43.44 20.15 -19.54
C ASN A 4 -43.06 20.18 -18.06
N PHE A 5 -42.07 19.37 -17.67
CA PHE A 5 -41.40 19.50 -16.38
C PHE A 5 -39.97 19.98 -16.64
N PRO A 6 -39.51 21.09 -16.03
CA PRO A 6 -38.11 21.45 -16.06
C PRO A 6 -37.36 20.56 -15.06
N LEU A 7 -36.55 19.61 -15.53
CA LEU A 7 -35.53 18.98 -14.69
C LEU A 7 -34.23 19.78 -14.86
N LEU A 8 -33.79 20.40 -13.77
CA LEU A 8 -32.51 21.06 -13.64
C LEU A 8 -31.51 20.02 -13.11
N PHE A 9 -30.52 19.62 -13.91
CA PHE A 9 -29.41 18.81 -13.44
C PHE A 9 -28.23 19.71 -13.11
N VAL A 10 -27.64 19.53 -11.93
CA VAL A 10 -26.31 20.04 -11.62
C VAL A 10 -25.32 18.90 -11.85
N LEU A 11 -24.26 19.23 -12.57
CA LEU A 11 -23.18 18.33 -12.91
C LEU A 11 -22.00 18.69 -12.01
N LEU A 12 -21.44 17.71 -11.31
CA LEU A 12 -20.21 17.88 -10.53
C LEU A 12 -19.21 16.80 -10.96
N PHE A 13 -17.94 17.21 -11.05
CA PHE A 13 -16.80 16.35 -11.23
C PHE A 13 -16.10 16.17 -9.90
N LEU A 14 -15.89 14.92 -9.51
CA LEU A 14 -15.06 14.56 -8.38
C LEU A 14 -13.88 13.78 -8.94
N CYS A 15 -12.69 14.36 -8.87
CA CYS A 15 -11.46 13.63 -9.07
C CYS A 15 -10.94 13.16 -7.72
N GLY A 16 -10.32 11.99 -7.69
CA GLY A 16 -9.50 11.56 -6.57
C GLY A 16 -8.34 10.78 -7.14
N LEU A 17 -7.16 11.06 -6.61
CA LEU A 17 -6.04 10.13 -6.70
C LEU A 17 -6.23 9.17 -5.53
N PHE A 18 -6.69 7.97 -5.84
CA PHE A 18 -6.46 6.86 -4.94
C PHE A 18 -5.14 6.23 -5.38
N ASN A 19 -4.04 6.60 -4.72
CA ASN A 19 -2.97 5.63 -4.50
C ASN A 19 -3.41 4.65 -3.39
N GLY A 20 -4.63 4.13 -3.55
CA GLY A 20 -5.26 3.12 -2.72
C GLY A 20 -5.19 1.76 -3.39
N PHE A 21 -4.10 1.46 -4.10
CA PHE A 21 -3.61 0.09 -4.00
C PHE A 21 -3.23 -0.04 -2.53
N SER A 22 -4.00 -0.82 -1.78
CA SER A 22 -3.51 -1.36 -0.52
C SER A 22 -2.18 -2.01 -0.87
N GLN A 23 -1.07 -1.36 -0.50
CA GLN A 23 0.24 -1.95 -0.70
C GLN A 23 0.25 -3.25 0.10
N ASP A 24 0.87 -4.28 -0.45
CA ASP A 24 1.08 -5.49 0.34
C ASP A 24 1.83 -5.08 1.62
N PRO A 25 1.37 -5.53 2.81
CA PRO A 25 2.14 -5.37 4.03
C PRO A 25 3.57 -5.87 3.83
N TRP A 26 4.51 -5.31 4.57
CA TRP A 26 5.92 -5.62 4.44
C TRP A 26 6.56 -5.96 5.79
N ILE A 27 7.63 -6.75 5.74
CA ILE A 27 8.51 -7.02 6.87
C ILE A 27 9.22 -5.72 7.25
N ASN A 28 8.96 -5.25 8.47
CA ASN A 28 9.35 -3.93 8.96
C ASN A 28 10.53 -3.95 9.92
N GLU A 29 10.61 -5.00 10.72
CA GLU A 29 11.58 -5.16 11.80
C GLU A 29 11.80 -6.66 12.05
N VAL A 30 13.03 -7.03 12.41
CA VAL A 30 13.40 -8.39 12.79
C VAL A 30 14.41 -8.38 13.92
N HIS A 31 14.19 -9.25 14.90
CA HIS A 31 15.15 -9.57 15.95
C HIS A 31 15.36 -11.09 16.02
N TYR A 32 16.59 -11.56 15.84
CA TYR A 32 16.95 -12.98 15.73
C TYR A 32 18.17 -13.40 16.56
N ASP A 33 19.13 -12.53 16.87
CA ASP A 33 20.39 -12.89 17.57
C ASP A 33 20.69 -11.92 18.72
N ASN A 34 21.08 -12.46 19.88
CA ASN A 34 21.51 -11.70 21.04
C ASN A 34 22.93 -12.06 21.49
N ASN A 35 23.51 -11.17 22.30
CA ASN A 35 24.61 -11.53 23.18
C ASN A 35 24.17 -12.59 24.20
N GLY A 36 24.60 -13.84 23.95
CA GLY A 36 24.37 -14.96 24.84
C GLY A 36 23.31 -15.90 24.30
N THR A 37 22.19 -16.02 25.01
CA THR A 37 21.04 -16.82 24.55
C THR A 37 20.02 -15.88 23.93
N ASP A 38 19.50 -16.25 22.77
CA ASP A 38 18.49 -15.49 22.07
C ASP A 38 17.20 -15.40 22.88
N THR A 39 16.69 -14.18 23.02
CA THR A 39 15.50 -13.84 23.81
C THR A 39 14.77 -12.69 23.16
N GLY A 40 13.43 -12.78 23.13
CA GLY A 40 12.62 -11.71 22.57
C GLY A 40 12.64 -11.67 21.05
N GLU A 41 12.94 -12.77 20.37
CA GLU A 41 12.92 -12.84 18.92
C GLU A 41 11.51 -12.53 18.36
N PHE A 42 11.46 -11.74 17.29
CA PHE A 42 10.21 -11.39 16.63
C PHE A 42 10.44 -10.96 15.18
N ILE A 43 9.34 -10.96 14.44
CA ILE A 43 9.26 -10.36 13.10
C ILE A 43 8.04 -9.45 13.10
N GLU A 44 8.22 -8.22 12.64
CA GLU A 44 7.15 -7.23 12.56
C GLU A 44 6.70 -7.01 11.11
N ILE A 45 5.40 -6.85 10.93
CA ILE A 45 4.78 -6.50 9.66
C ILE A 45 4.16 -5.11 9.77
N ALA A 46 4.54 -4.19 8.90
CA ALA A 46 3.93 -2.88 8.76
C ALA A 46 3.10 -2.79 7.48
N GLY A 47 2.14 -1.88 7.45
CA GLY A 47 1.23 -1.74 6.31
C GLY A 47 0.19 -0.66 6.53
N THR A 48 -0.71 -0.54 5.55
CA THR A 48 -1.89 0.33 5.69
C THR A 48 -2.76 -0.16 6.85
N ALA A 49 -3.19 0.78 7.69
CA ALA A 49 -4.09 0.51 8.80
C ALA A 49 -5.40 -0.12 8.30
N GLY A 50 -5.91 -1.10 9.04
CA GLY A 50 -7.12 -1.84 8.71
C GLY A 50 -6.90 -3.10 7.87
N ILE A 51 -5.69 -3.39 7.41
CA ILE A 51 -5.38 -4.67 6.76
C ILE A 51 -5.45 -5.79 7.81
N ASP A 52 -6.28 -6.80 7.55
CA ASP A 52 -6.35 -8.03 8.32
C ASP A 52 -5.32 -9.04 7.78
N LEU A 53 -4.38 -9.44 8.63
CA LEU A 53 -3.32 -10.39 8.30
C LEU A 53 -3.76 -11.85 8.42
N THR A 54 -5.03 -12.12 8.69
CA THR A 54 -5.57 -13.49 8.71
C THR A 54 -5.32 -14.18 7.37
N GLY A 55 -4.58 -15.29 7.41
CA GLY A 55 -4.21 -16.09 6.23
C GLY A 55 -2.91 -15.67 5.56
N TYR A 56 -2.26 -14.61 6.02
CA TYR A 56 -0.86 -14.35 5.69
C TYR A 56 0.03 -15.30 6.50
N ASP A 57 1.22 -15.59 5.97
CA ASP A 57 2.23 -16.40 6.66
C ASP A 57 3.61 -15.73 6.58
N ILE A 58 4.40 -15.88 7.64
CA ILE A 58 5.86 -15.72 7.58
C ILE A 58 6.47 -17.11 7.49
N VAL A 59 7.35 -17.32 6.51
CA VAL A 59 8.04 -18.61 6.30
C VAL A 59 9.54 -18.41 6.46
N LEU A 60 10.17 -19.19 7.34
CA LEU A 60 11.59 -19.10 7.66
C LEU A 60 12.38 -20.21 6.97
N TYR A 61 13.50 -19.84 6.35
CA TYR A 61 14.36 -20.71 5.56
C TYR A 61 15.75 -20.78 6.18
N ASN A 62 16.27 -22.00 6.30
CA ASN A 62 17.63 -22.27 6.77
C ASN A 62 18.58 -22.17 5.58
N GLY A 63 19.54 -21.26 5.56
CA GLY A 63 20.45 -21.09 4.43
C GLY A 63 21.59 -22.12 4.35
N SER A 64 21.78 -22.97 5.36
CA SER A 64 22.71 -24.11 5.27
C SER A 64 22.18 -25.23 4.37
N ASN A 65 20.86 -25.40 4.26
CA ASN A 65 20.23 -26.41 3.41
C ASN A 65 19.18 -25.85 2.43
N ASN A 66 18.89 -24.55 2.50
CA ASN A 66 17.89 -23.81 1.75
C ASN A 66 16.43 -24.27 1.96
N LEU A 67 16.12 -24.97 3.03
CA LEU A 67 14.78 -25.52 3.28
C LEU A 67 14.01 -24.71 4.34
N VAL A 68 12.68 -24.75 4.25
CA VAL A 68 11.79 -24.23 5.29
C VAL A 68 12.04 -24.98 6.61
N TYR A 69 12.23 -24.23 7.69
CA TYR A 69 12.28 -24.80 9.04
C TYR A 69 11.13 -24.37 9.94
N ASN A 70 10.45 -23.26 9.62
CA ASN A 70 9.30 -22.80 10.38
C ASN A 70 8.31 -22.02 9.50
N THR A 71 7.05 -21.99 9.92
CA THR A 71 5.99 -21.18 9.32
C THR A 71 5.12 -20.62 10.43
N ILE A 72 4.94 -19.31 10.43
CA ILE A 72 4.18 -18.56 11.42
C ILE A 72 2.95 -18.01 10.70
N SER A 73 1.78 -18.56 11.01
CA SER A 73 0.53 -18.01 10.49
C SER A 73 0.16 -16.74 11.22
N LEU A 74 -0.13 -15.70 10.45
CA LEU A 74 -0.44 -14.37 10.96
C LEU A 74 -1.94 -14.23 11.21
N SER A 75 -2.26 -13.29 12.09
CA SER A 75 -3.62 -12.86 12.37
C SER A 75 -3.59 -11.48 13.03
N GLY A 76 -4.75 -10.84 13.09
CA GLY A 76 -4.87 -9.49 13.64
C GLY A 76 -4.95 -8.44 12.53
N THR A 77 -5.38 -7.25 12.91
CA THR A 77 -5.57 -6.11 12.01
C THR A 77 -4.55 -5.06 12.36
N ILE A 78 -3.79 -4.59 11.36
CA ILE A 78 -2.83 -3.50 11.52
C ILE A 78 -3.60 -2.26 12.00
N ASP A 79 -3.19 -1.67 13.11
CA ASP A 79 -3.80 -0.46 13.68
C ASP A 79 -3.32 0.82 12.96
N ASP A 80 -3.88 1.96 13.35
CA ASP A 80 -3.46 3.27 12.83
C ASP A 80 -2.63 3.98 13.88
N GLU A 81 -1.33 4.01 13.66
CA GLU A 81 -0.34 4.70 14.48
C GLU A 81 -0.01 6.09 13.94
N GLY A 82 -0.52 6.42 12.75
CA GLY A 82 -0.35 7.71 12.09
C GLY A 82 -0.38 7.61 10.57
N SER A 83 -0.89 8.65 9.91
CA SER A 83 -0.95 8.75 8.44
C SER A 83 -1.69 7.60 7.74
N GLY A 84 -2.49 6.80 8.46
CA GLY A 84 -3.17 5.62 7.93
C GLY A 84 -2.29 4.37 7.85
N PHE A 85 -1.22 4.30 8.64
CA PHE A 85 -0.28 3.17 8.71
C PHE A 85 -0.07 2.73 10.16
N GLY A 86 0.33 1.48 10.34
CA GLY A 86 0.73 0.92 11.63
C GLY A 86 1.52 -0.37 11.45
N ALA A 87 1.77 -1.07 12.55
CA ALA A 87 2.53 -2.31 12.57
C ALA A 87 1.94 -3.37 13.52
N LEU A 88 2.24 -4.64 13.23
CA LEU A 88 1.94 -5.78 14.11
C LEU A 88 3.18 -6.66 14.25
N SER A 89 3.57 -6.91 15.49
CA SER A 89 4.70 -7.78 15.83
C SER A 89 4.26 -9.20 16.14
N PHE A 90 5.03 -10.16 15.64
CA PHE A 90 4.84 -11.58 15.81
C PHE A 90 6.05 -12.17 16.52
N ALA A 91 5.91 -12.35 17.83
CA ALA A 91 6.90 -13.04 18.64
C ALA A 91 7.01 -14.51 18.22
N THR A 92 8.23 -14.99 18.07
CA THR A 92 8.54 -16.39 17.77
C THR A 92 9.79 -16.78 18.55
N VAL A 93 10.15 -18.06 18.56
CA VAL A 93 11.38 -18.53 19.20
C VAL A 93 12.16 -19.41 18.23
N GLY A 94 13.49 -19.32 18.29
CA GLY A 94 14.38 -20.12 17.46
C GLY A 94 14.38 -19.71 15.99
N ILE A 95 14.31 -18.41 15.72
CA ILE A 95 14.86 -17.85 14.48
C ILE A 95 16.34 -18.22 14.49
N GLN A 96 16.85 -18.65 13.34
CA GLN A 96 18.22 -19.15 13.24
C GLN A 96 19.20 -18.01 12.95
N ASN A 97 20.39 -18.09 13.55
CA ASN A 97 21.44 -17.06 13.42
C ASN A 97 22.40 -17.45 12.26
N GLY A 98 21.85 -18.01 11.18
CA GLY A 98 22.62 -18.51 10.05
C GLY A 98 23.10 -17.40 9.14
N SER A 99 24.35 -17.53 8.68
CA SER A 99 24.97 -16.69 7.66
C SER A 99 25.05 -17.45 6.34
N PRO A 100 24.04 -17.38 5.46
CA PRO A 100 22.76 -16.66 5.58
C PRO A 100 21.58 -17.52 6.07
N ASP A 101 20.47 -16.87 6.42
CA ASP A 101 19.11 -17.43 6.57
C ASP A 101 18.10 -16.46 5.93
N GLY A 102 16.85 -16.91 5.72
CA GLY A 102 15.84 -16.11 5.00
C GLY A 102 14.44 -16.12 5.59
N ILE A 103 13.70 -15.05 5.27
CA ILE A 103 12.35 -14.75 5.73
C ILE A 103 11.49 -14.41 4.52
N ALA A 104 10.42 -15.17 4.27
CA ALA A 104 9.44 -14.86 3.24
C ALA A 104 8.12 -14.43 3.86
N LEU A 105 7.51 -13.37 3.32
CA LEU A 105 6.14 -12.97 3.62
C LEU A 105 5.23 -13.47 2.51
N ILE A 106 4.18 -14.19 2.90
CA ILE A 106 3.19 -14.80 2.01
C ILE A 106 1.84 -14.14 2.28
N ASN A 107 1.18 -13.65 1.24
CA ASN A 107 -0.15 -13.05 1.40
C ASN A 107 -1.27 -14.11 1.50
N GLY A 108 -2.48 -13.66 1.85
CA GLY A 108 -3.67 -14.52 1.98
C GLY A 108 -4.07 -15.31 0.73
N SER A 109 -3.47 -15.03 -0.44
CA SER A 109 -3.65 -15.82 -1.67
C SER A 109 -2.54 -16.86 -1.90
N GLY A 110 -1.59 -16.99 -0.98
CA GLY A 110 -0.43 -17.88 -1.10
C GLY A 110 0.69 -17.34 -1.99
N ILE A 111 0.71 -16.03 -2.28
CA ILE A 111 1.75 -15.40 -3.10
C ILE A 111 2.87 -14.85 -2.20
N VAL A 112 4.12 -15.12 -2.56
CA VAL A 112 5.31 -14.54 -1.91
C VAL A 112 5.39 -13.05 -2.28
N THR A 113 5.19 -12.16 -1.32
CA THR A 113 5.28 -10.70 -1.51
C THR A 113 6.67 -10.16 -1.19
N GLN A 114 7.38 -10.81 -0.28
CA GLN A 114 8.79 -10.55 -0.01
C GLN A 114 9.54 -11.85 0.26
N PHE A 115 10.79 -11.91 -0.17
CA PHE A 115 11.74 -12.91 0.27
C PHE A 115 13.06 -12.24 0.60
N LEU A 116 13.31 -12.04 1.89
CA LEU A 116 14.47 -11.35 2.43
C LEU A 116 15.45 -12.35 3.04
N SER A 117 16.70 -11.96 3.17
CA SER A 117 17.73 -12.71 3.91
C SER A 117 18.66 -11.75 4.63
N TYR A 118 19.35 -12.26 5.64
CA TYR A 118 20.43 -11.56 6.33
C TYR A 118 21.73 -12.35 6.17
N GLU A 119 22.85 -11.62 6.24
CA GLU A 119 24.20 -12.17 6.17
C GLU A 119 24.50 -12.95 4.87
N GLY A 120 23.83 -12.59 3.78
CA GLY A 120 24.01 -13.16 2.45
C GLY A 120 22.69 -13.53 1.77
N ILE A 121 22.78 -14.11 0.57
CA ILE A 121 21.64 -14.46 -0.27
C ILE A 121 21.43 -15.97 -0.27
N ILE A 122 20.17 -16.41 -0.22
CA ILE A 122 19.77 -17.81 -0.40
C ILE A 122 18.87 -17.99 -1.62
N THR A 123 18.73 -19.23 -2.07
CA THR A 123 17.69 -19.61 -3.03
C THR A 123 16.91 -20.75 -2.43
N ALA A 124 15.63 -20.53 -2.15
CA ALA A 124 14.80 -21.50 -1.45
C ALA A 124 14.69 -22.82 -2.24
N GLY A 125 14.89 -23.94 -1.56
CA GLY A 125 14.85 -25.29 -2.10
C GLY A 125 13.47 -25.94 -2.02
N ASP A 126 12.59 -25.45 -1.15
CA ASP A 126 11.21 -25.89 -0.98
C ASP A 126 10.31 -24.73 -0.51
N GLY A 127 9.10 -25.04 -0.04
CA GLY A 127 8.15 -24.05 0.47
C GLY A 127 7.56 -23.11 -0.59
N PRO A 128 6.78 -22.10 -0.15
CA PRO A 128 6.15 -21.13 -1.05
C PRO A 128 7.14 -20.31 -1.89
N ALA A 129 8.37 -20.10 -1.40
CA ALA A 129 9.42 -19.39 -2.13
C ALA A 129 10.31 -20.32 -2.97
N SER A 130 9.99 -21.60 -3.10
CA SER A 130 10.81 -22.59 -3.84
C SER A 130 11.28 -22.07 -5.20
N GLY A 131 12.60 -22.03 -5.40
CA GLY A 131 13.25 -21.56 -6.63
C GLY A 131 13.42 -20.04 -6.72
N MET A 132 12.90 -19.26 -5.77
CA MET A 132 13.14 -17.82 -5.67
C MET A 132 14.49 -17.55 -5.00
N THR A 133 15.18 -16.50 -5.42
CA THR A 133 16.36 -15.96 -4.76
C THR A 133 15.94 -14.85 -3.81
N SER A 134 16.46 -14.84 -2.58
CA SER A 134 16.18 -13.80 -1.59
C SER A 134 16.87 -12.48 -1.93
N THR A 135 16.42 -11.40 -1.31
CA THR A 135 17.11 -10.11 -1.27
C THR A 135 17.79 -9.93 0.08
N ASP A 136 19.11 -9.75 0.08
CA ASP A 136 19.86 -9.46 1.31
C ASP A 136 19.47 -8.08 1.86
N ILE A 137 19.26 -8.00 3.18
CA ILE A 137 18.97 -6.74 3.89
C ILE A 137 20.24 -5.95 4.22
N PHE A 138 21.43 -6.56 4.04
CA PHE A 138 22.77 -5.94 4.20
C PHE A 138 23.10 -5.42 5.61
N VAL A 139 22.27 -5.74 6.60
CA VAL A 139 22.51 -5.55 8.02
C VAL A 139 22.35 -6.88 8.74
N SER A 140 22.96 -7.01 9.90
CA SER A 140 22.95 -8.26 10.67
C SER A 140 22.98 -7.98 12.15
N GLU A 141 22.43 -8.91 12.91
CA GLU A 141 22.71 -9.02 14.33
C GLU A 141 23.95 -9.89 14.52
N SER A 142 24.34 -10.07 15.77
CA SER A 142 25.52 -10.83 16.17
C SER A 142 25.40 -11.21 17.64
N SER A 143 26.27 -12.13 18.07
CA SER A 143 26.53 -12.43 19.49
C SER A 143 27.00 -11.26 20.37
N SER A 144 27.00 -10.02 19.86
CA SER A 144 27.24 -8.79 20.62
C SER A 144 26.04 -7.85 20.70
N THR A 145 24.95 -8.16 19.98
CA THR A 145 23.70 -7.39 19.94
C THR A 145 23.02 -7.44 21.29
N LEU A 146 22.57 -6.30 21.81
CA LEU A 146 21.92 -6.27 23.11
C LEU A 146 20.47 -6.76 23.00
N ALA A 147 19.96 -7.34 24.07
CA ALA A 147 18.52 -7.60 24.16
C ALA A 147 17.76 -6.28 24.17
N GLY A 148 16.70 -6.18 23.36
CA GLY A 148 15.97 -4.94 23.11
C GLY A 148 16.53 -4.10 21.95
N GLU A 149 17.42 -4.68 21.13
CA GLU A 149 17.84 -4.11 19.85
C GLU A 149 17.42 -5.02 18.70
N SER A 150 17.13 -4.45 17.54
CA SER A 150 16.62 -5.12 16.35
C SER A 150 17.22 -4.54 15.07
N LEU A 151 17.09 -5.28 13.96
CA LEU A 151 17.23 -4.72 12.62
C LEU A 151 15.88 -4.16 12.19
N GLN A 152 15.88 -2.94 11.67
CA GLN A 152 14.64 -2.22 11.41
C GLN A 152 14.76 -1.33 10.17
N LEU A 153 13.67 -1.20 9.42
CA LEU A 153 13.56 -0.25 8.32
C LEU A 153 13.56 1.18 8.86
N GLY A 154 14.23 2.09 8.15
CA GLY A 154 14.20 3.53 8.38
C GLY A 154 14.08 4.31 7.07
N GLY A 155 13.66 5.58 7.14
CA GLY A 155 13.49 6.44 5.97
C GLY A 155 12.15 7.17 5.94
N THR A 156 11.81 7.74 4.79
CA THR A 156 10.55 8.50 4.60
C THR A 156 9.86 8.02 3.33
N GLY A 157 8.60 7.63 3.44
CA GLY A 157 7.79 7.16 2.31
C GLY A 157 6.59 6.38 2.80
N CYS A 158 6.04 5.50 1.97
CA CYS A 158 4.90 4.68 2.37
C CYS A 158 4.81 3.32 1.66
N SER A 159 5.91 2.90 1.03
CA SER A 159 6.09 1.56 0.47
C SER A 159 7.41 0.99 0.96
N TYR A 160 7.54 -0.34 0.99
CA TYR A 160 8.77 -1.03 1.37
C TYR A 160 10.02 -0.44 0.68
N SER A 161 9.94 -0.14 -0.61
CA SER A 161 11.05 0.39 -1.41
C SER A 161 11.50 1.80 -1.04
N ASP A 162 10.72 2.55 -0.28
CA ASP A 162 11.08 3.89 0.19
C ASP A 162 11.99 3.85 1.44
N PHE A 163 12.10 2.68 2.06
CA PHE A 163 12.86 2.48 3.28
C PHE A 163 14.15 1.72 3.03
N THR A 164 15.07 1.81 3.98
CA THR A 164 16.34 1.07 3.97
C THR A 164 16.53 0.40 5.32
N TRP A 165 17.00 -0.84 5.30
CA TRP A 165 17.33 -1.58 6.52
C TRP A 165 18.51 -0.94 7.25
N GLY A 166 18.39 -0.82 8.57
CA GLY A 166 19.41 -0.33 9.48
C GLY A 166 19.43 -1.14 10.78
N GLY A 167 20.28 -0.73 11.71
CA GLY A 167 20.43 -1.35 13.02
C GLY A 167 21.72 -2.20 13.18
N PRO A 168 21.88 -2.88 14.34
CA PRO A 168 20.91 -2.97 15.43
C PRO A 168 20.59 -1.62 16.10
N ALA A 169 19.33 -1.40 16.47
CA ALA A 169 18.84 -0.21 17.18
C ALA A 169 17.70 -0.60 18.14
N ALA A 170 17.32 0.28 19.09
CA ALA A 170 16.27 -0.03 20.05
C ALA A 170 14.98 -0.52 19.35
N ASP A 171 14.46 -1.66 19.79
CA ASP A 171 13.34 -2.33 19.17
C ASP A 171 12.00 -1.59 19.37
N SER A 172 11.04 -1.86 18.49
CA SER A 172 9.71 -1.24 18.51
C SER A 172 8.55 -2.22 18.31
N PRO A 173 8.53 -3.42 18.93
CA PRO A 173 7.56 -4.45 18.60
C PRO A 173 6.10 -3.99 18.78
N GLY A 174 5.34 -4.00 17.69
CA GLY A 174 3.94 -3.57 17.62
C GLY A 174 3.79 -2.06 17.49
N SER A 175 4.82 -1.38 17.03
CA SER A 175 4.80 0.05 16.71
C SER A 175 5.72 0.34 15.53
N LEU A 176 5.37 1.32 14.71
CA LEU A 176 6.23 1.78 13.62
C LEU A 176 7.62 2.18 14.15
N ASN A 177 8.65 1.79 13.40
CA ASN A 177 10.04 2.05 13.75
C ASN A 177 10.28 3.54 13.99
N SER A 178 11.02 3.87 15.05
CA SER A 178 11.32 5.27 15.40
C SER A 178 12.10 6.04 14.32
N LEU A 179 12.78 5.31 13.43
CA LEU A 179 13.55 5.84 12.30
C LEU A 179 12.75 5.93 10.99
N GLN A 180 11.46 5.54 11.01
CA GLN A 180 10.56 5.70 9.88
C GLN A 180 9.70 6.95 10.01
N THR A 181 9.39 7.54 8.87
CA THR A 181 8.35 8.56 8.72
C THR A 181 7.41 8.13 7.61
N LEU A 182 6.22 7.70 8.00
CA LEU A 182 5.18 7.25 7.06
C LEU A 182 4.47 8.47 6.49
N SER A 183 4.72 8.72 5.20
CA SER A 183 4.15 9.83 4.45
C SER A 183 3.93 9.37 3.01
N CYS A 184 2.71 8.95 2.70
CA CYS A 184 2.29 8.98 1.30
C CYS A 184 2.05 10.43 0.94
N ALA A 185 2.55 10.87 -0.22
CA ALA A 185 1.87 11.95 -0.90
C ALA A 185 0.44 11.44 -1.15
N THR A 186 -0.52 11.90 -0.34
CA THR A 186 -1.90 12.00 -0.82
C THR A 186 -1.88 13.13 -1.83
N ASP A 187 -1.23 12.88 -2.96
CA ASP A 187 -1.37 13.75 -4.09
C ASP A 187 -2.85 13.63 -4.42
N GLN A 188 -3.62 14.67 -4.11
CA GLN A 188 -4.94 14.86 -4.68
C GLN A 188 -4.68 15.72 -5.90
N PRO A 189 -5.35 15.49 -7.02
CA PRO A 189 -5.13 16.33 -8.18
C PRO A 189 -5.26 17.79 -7.77
N ASP A 190 -4.19 18.54 -8.00
CA ASP A 190 -4.10 19.98 -7.70
C ASP A 190 -5.40 20.72 -8.01
N TRP A 191 -6.04 20.35 -9.13
CA TRP A 191 -7.43 20.73 -9.39
C TRP A 191 -8.15 19.77 -10.32
N CYS A 192 -9.48 19.85 -10.28
CA CYS A 192 -10.36 19.21 -11.24
C CYS A 192 -11.55 20.10 -11.60
N ASN A 193 -12.00 20.05 -12.85
CA ASN A 193 -13.16 20.81 -13.29
C ASN A 193 -13.96 20.10 -14.39
N ILE A 194 -15.21 20.53 -14.56
CA ILE A 194 -16.00 20.19 -15.75
C ILE A 194 -15.63 21.16 -16.86
N GLN A 195 -15.19 20.64 -17.99
CA GLN A 195 -14.99 21.42 -19.21
C GLN A 195 -16.26 21.57 -20.02
N PHE A 196 -17.06 20.51 -20.10
CA PHE A 196 -18.29 20.52 -20.86
C PHE A 196 -19.33 19.62 -20.19
N PRO A 197 -20.57 20.09 -20.00
CA PRO A 197 -21.05 21.41 -20.40
C PRO A 197 -20.57 22.52 -19.45
N VAL A 198 -20.24 23.70 -19.99
CA VAL A 198 -19.83 24.89 -19.20
C VAL A 198 -20.99 25.56 -18.44
N THR A 199 -22.23 25.09 -18.66
CA THR A 199 -23.45 25.53 -17.97
C THR A 199 -24.37 24.33 -17.73
N SER A 200 -25.29 24.42 -16.76
CA SER A 200 -26.25 23.34 -16.49
C SER A 200 -27.08 23.01 -17.74
N GLY A 201 -26.91 21.79 -18.26
CA GLY A 201 -27.70 21.24 -19.37
C GLY A 201 -28.95 20.51 -18.90
N ILE A 202 -29.96 20.41 -19.77
CA ILE A 202 -31.12 19.53 -19.56
C ILE A 202 -30.85 18.24 -20.33
N ILE A 203 -30.79 17.11 -19.63
CA ILE A 203 -30.72 15.77 -20.22
C ILE A 203 -32.12 15.19 -20.20
N GLN A 204 -32.66 14.81 -21.36
CA GLN A 204 -33.93 14.10 -21.39
C GLN A 204 -33.73 12.63 -21.01
N LEU A 205 -34.70 12.07 -20.30
CA LEU A 205 -34.65 10.67 -19.88
C LEU A 205 -34.54 9.76 -21.11
N GLY A 206 -33.47 8.96 -21.17
CA GLY A 206 -33.20 8.03 -22.27
C GLY A 206 -32.26 8.55 -23.35
N GLU A 207 -31.84 9.82 -23.28
CA GLU A 207 -30.84 10.39 -24.18
C GLU A 207 -29.41 10.17 -23.65
N THR A 208 -28.47 10.02 -24.57
CA THR A 208 -27.04 10.03 -24.25
C THR A 208 -26.56 11.47 -24.10
N TYR A 209 -25.81 11.76 -23.04
CA TYR A 209 -25.21 13.07 -22.82
C TYR A 209 -23.73 12.94 -22.55
N THR A 210 -22.90 13.57 -23.38
CA THR A 210 -21.45 13.55 -23.22
C THR A 210 -20.99 14.66 -22.30
N VAL A 211 -20.11 14.32 -21.38
CA VAL A 211 -19.52 15.22 -20.40
C VAL A 211 -18.01 15.12 -20.53
N TYR A 212 -17.34 16.26 -20.61
CA TYR A 212 -15.88 16.36 -20.58
C TYR A 212 -15.46 17.08 -19.30
N ALA A 213 -14.41 16.58 -18.68
CA ALA A 213 -13.84 17.11 -17.47
C ALA A 213 -12.31 17.07 -17.59
N GLN A 214 -11.62 17.79 -16.72
CA GLN A 214 -10.17 17.80 -16.66
C GLN A 214 -9.68 17.68 -15.23
N VAL A 215 -8.57 16.96 -15.09
CA VAL A 215 -7.78 16.73 -13.90
C VAL A 215 -6.37 17.22 -14.18
N ASN A 216 -5.79 17.96 -13.25
CA ASN A 216 -4.40 18.35 -13.33
C ASN A 216 -3.68 17.88 -12.08
N GLU A 217 -2.61 17.12 -12.28
CA GLU A 217 -1.64 16.75 -11.27
C GLU A 217 -0.24 16.86 -11.89
N PRO A 218 0.52 17.93 -11.59
CA PRO A 218 1.84 18.13 -12.16
C PRO A 218 2.78 16.93 -11.90
N GLY A 219 3.39 16.42 -12.96
CA GLY A 219 4.21 15.21 -12.94
C GLY A 219 3.44 13.91 -13.18
N VAL A 220 2.10 13.92 -13.14
CA VAL A 220 1.23 12.78 -13.45
C VAL A 220 0.43 12.99 -14.74
N THR A 221 -0.25 14.13 -14.89
CA THR A 221 -1.09 14.46 -16.07
C THR A 221 -0.34 15.26 -17.14
N ASP A 222 0.96 15.50 -16.96
CA ASP A 222 1.77 16.27 -17.93
C ASP A 222 2.20 15.44 -19.16
N THR A 223 1.59 14.28 -19.40
CA THR A 223 1.95 13.37 -20.49
C THR A 223 0.77 13.13 -21.43
N PRO A 224 0.99 12.80 -22.73
CA PRO A 224 -0.11 12.58 -23.69
C PRO A 224 -0.93 11.29 -23.47
N LEU A 225 -0.74 10.61 -22.34
CA LEU A 225 -1.37 9.35 -21.98
C LEU A 225 -2.06 9.52 -20.64
N GLN A 226 -3.08 8.71 -20.38
CA GLN A 226 -3.75 8.67 -19.07
C GLN A 226 -2.72 8.58 -17.94
N GLY A 227 -2.73 9.58 -17.07
CA GLY A 227 -1.93 9.69 -15.88
C GLY A 227 -2.11 8.44 -15.01
N PRO A 228 -1.02 7.76 -14.64
CA PRO A 228 -1.11 6.54 -13.84
C PRO A 228 -1.80 6.84 -12.51
N GLY A 229 -2.81 6.02 -12.16
CA GLY A 229 -3.57 6.19 -10.91
C GLY A 229 -4.65 7.28 -10.93
N ILE A 230 -4.84 7.99 -12.04
CA ILE A 230 -5.94 8.96 -12.19
C ILE A 230 -7.26 8.22 -12.44
N PHE A 231 -8.21 8.42 -11.52
CA PHE A 231 -9.59 7.99 -11.66
C PHE A 231 -10.53 9.18 -11.48
N ALA A 232 -11.65 9.14 -12.20
CA ALA A 232 -12.60 10.24 -12.24
C ALA A 232 -14.03 9.71 -12.37
N TRP A 233 -14.97 10.41 -11.74
CA TRP A 233 -16.39 10.10 -11.83
C TRP A 233 -17.21 11.34 -12.18
N ILE A 234 -18.22 11.15 -13.02
CA ILE A 234 -19.22 12.14 -13.34
C ILE A 234 -20.49 11.84 -12.55
N GLY A 235 -20.86 12.76 -11.68
CA GLY A 235 -22.08 12.67 -10.88
C GLY A 235 -23.26 13.38 -11.55
N TYR A 236 -24.44 12.79 -11.48
CA TYR A 236 -25.69 13.46 -11.85
C TYR A 236 -26.80 13.18 -10.82
N ASN A 237 -27.68 14.16 -10.61
CA ASN A 237 -28.83 14.05 -9.72
C ASN A 237 -30.05 14.77 -10.32
N THR A 238 -31.24 14.19 -10.13
CA THR A 238 -32.52 14.80 -10.49
C THR A 238 -32.90 16.01 -9.63
N THR A 239 -32.16 16.26 -8.55
CA THR A 239 -32.32 17.39 -7.65
C THR A 239 -31.04 18.22 -7.60
N ASN A 240 -31.19 19.55 -7.55
CA ASN A 240 -30.08 20.47 -7.38
C ASN A 240 -29.73 20.58 -5.88
N ASN A 241 -28.93 19.65 -5.38
CA ASN A 241 -28.43 19.63 -4.01
C ASN A 241 -26.89 19.49 -3.99
N ASN A 242 -26.28 19.57 -2.81
CA ASN A 242 -24.84 19.38 -2.68
C ASN A 242 -24.48 17.90 -2.97
N PRO A 243 -23.56 17.61 -3.91
CA PRO A 243 -23.01 16.27 -4.13
C PRO A 243 -22.20 15.72 -2.96
N ASP A 244 -21.65 16.58 -2.10
CA ASP A 244 -20.95 16.15 -0.89
C ASP A 244 -21.95 15.77 0.21
N GLY A 245 -22.18 14.46 0.38
CA GLY A 245 -23.10 13.89 1.36
C GLY A 245 -24.59 13.97 1.02
N GLY A 246 -24.95 14.51 -0.16
CA GLY A 246 -26.34 14.58 -0.61
C GLY A 246 -26.89 13.24 -1.10
N ALA A 247 -28.13 12.91 -0.73
CA ALA A 247 -28.81 11.73 -1.24
C ALA A 247 -29.22 11.88 -2.72
N GLY A 248 -29.23 10.76 -3.46
CA GLY A 248 -29.80 10.67 -4.82
C GLY A 248 -28.83 10.97 -5.96
N TRP A 249 -27.53 11.13 -5.68
CA TRP A 249 -26.51 11.22 -6.72
C TRP A 249 -26.20 9.84 -7.30
N THR A 250 -26.14 9.78 -8.63
CA THR A 250 -25.60 8.64 -9.36
C THR A 250 -24.24 9.02 -9.93
N TRP A 251 -23.23 8.20 -9.64
CA TRP A 251 -21.86 8.40 -10.11
C TRP A 251 -21.53 7.41 -11.22
N VAL A 252 -20.97 7.91 -12.32
CA VAL A 252 -20.55 7.11 -13.46
C VAL A 252 -19.04 7.25 -13.63
N PRO A 253 -18.27 6.15 -13.73
CA PRO A 253 -16.84 6.23 -14.02
C PRO A 253 -16.59 6.95 -15.34
N ALA A 254 -15.69 7.93 -15.33
CA ALA A 254 -15.20 8.59 -16.53
C ALA A 254 -14.09 7.75 -17.19
N THR A 255 -13.89 7.95 -18.49
CA THR A 255 -12.81 7.32 -19.26
C THR A 255 -11.92 8.40 -19.87
N TYR A 256 -10.61 8.17 -19.86
CA TYR A 256 -9.63 9.08 -20.46
C TYR A 256 -9.97 9.41 -21.92
N ASN A 257 -9.86 10.68 -22.29
CA ASN A 257 -10.13 11.16 -23.63
C ASN A 257 -8.84 11.18 -24.47
N ALA A 258 -8.54 10.07 -25.15
CA ALA A 258 -7.33 9.94 -25.97
C ALA A 258 -7.21 10.93 -27.16
N ALA A 259 -8.21 11.78 -27.41
CA ALA A 259 -8.19 12.84 -28.41
C ALA A 259 -7.88 14.24 -27.82
N GLU A 260 -7.52 14.32 -26.54
CA GLU A 260 -7.15 15.57 -25.90
C GLU A 260 -5.87 16.19 -26.47
N VAL A 261 -5.74 17.50 -26.29
CA VAL A 261 -4.58 18.29 -26.69
C VAL A 261 -4.27 19.23 -25.53
N GLY A 262 -3.40 18.82 -24.61
CA GLY A 262 -3.12 19.54 -23.37
C GLY A 262 -2.10 18.83 -22.47
N ASN A 263 -1.95 19.33 -21.25
CA ASN A 263 -1.17 18.72 -20.16
C ASN A 263 -2.09 18.40 -18.96
N ASN A 264 -3.35 18.09 -19.26
CA ASN A 264 -4.40 17.83 -18.28
C ASN A 264 -5.43 16.86 -18.85
N ASP A 265 -5.71 15.81 -18.07
CA ASP A 265 -6.41 14.58 -18.46
C ASP A 265 -7.91 14.58 -18.13
#